data_AF-R7TMN7-F1
#
_entry.id   AF-R7TMN7-F1
#
_cell.length_a   1.000
_cell.length_b   1.000
_cell.length_c   1.000
_cell.angle_alpha   90.00
_cell.angle_beta   90.00
_cell.angle_gamma   90.00
#
_symmetry.space_group_name_H-M   'P 1'
#
loop_
_entity.id
_entity.type
_entity.pdbx_description
1 polymer ?
#
loop_
_entity_poly.entity_id
_entity_poly.type
_entity_poly.pdbx_seq_one_letter_code
_entity_poly.pdbx_strand_id
1 'polypeptide(L)'
;MASIRKMNSLKRFFSHQGKHIIISLIVITSCLLVYGVFRPIAFSVNQQPMNLKSKDQYKVFITYFFHNPHHIITQEAAVNGIPIKKLLPVFPTKNLPNRTLSPQNTSLPYDVRKLHDDVTIVTAYFNLGRFQKGDTQPANFTPFLYHQWIHVFARIQNPVIAYFELDEDIELFRRIRQHLPGNRTIINRIARSELWSFGLLDTIREIYNKPGYPKYHPGTVIPEYSATMHAKYELVHQAIRENPFKSKYFSWLDIGLFRSIWEGSKQPEFELYVPPDFIETKIAYGEVFNRSKNVDAKKIFILNQEWVCGCMFIGRVDRLVKWAVRYMNATEDYLARGFMNTDQQVVYAMVNEGAGQDVQVYSKPAKYEAWFHLGYSCMEEGKKRKNRRVTKEISLLL
;
A
#
# COMPACT_ATOMS: atom_id res chain seq x y z
N MET A 1 -27.71 -68.59 -42.09
CA MET A 1 -29.16 -68.88 -42.10
C MET A 1 -29.65 -68.98 -40.67
N ALA A 2 -30.86 -68.44 -40.42
CA ALA A 2 -31.62 -68.35 -39.15
C ALA A 2 -31.08 -67.34 -38.09
N SER A 3 -31.63 -66.12 -37.89
CA SER A 3 -32.98 -65.73 -37.36
C SER A 3 -33.01 -65.80 -35.81
N ILE A 4 -33.43 -64.83 -34.97
CA ILE A 4 -34.33 -63.67 -35.08
C ILE A 4 -34.30 -62.82 -33.75
N ARG A 5 -34.71 -61.53 -33.80
CA ARG A 5 -35.15 -60.60 -32.71
C ARG A 5 -34.08 -60.07 -31.71
N LYS A 6 -33.97 -58.76 -31.40
CA LYS A 6 -35.03 -57.84 -30.89
C LYS A 6 -34.55 -56.37 -30.88
N MET A 7 -35.50 -55.46 -31.15
CA MET A 7 -35.71 -54.11 -30.57
C MET A 7 -34.82 -52.89 -30.90
N ASN A 8 -35.32 -52.13 -31.89
CA ASN A 8 -35.59 -50.69 -31.91
C ASN A 8 -35.47 -49.89 -30.59
N SER A 9 -34.59 -48.86 -30.58
CA SER A 9 -34.97 -47.45 -30.31
C SER A 9 -33.80 -46.47 -30.57
N LEU A 10 -33.51 -46.16 -31.83
CA LEU A 10 -32.64 -45.03 -32.18
C LEU A 10 -33.00 -44.47 -33.56
N LYS A 11 -34.16 -43.82 -33.66
CA LYS A 11 -34.58 -43.02 -34.82
C LYS A 11 -35.68 -42.03 -34.42
N ARG A 12 -35.26 -40.85 -33.94
CA ARG A 12 -35.87 -39.55 -34.25
C ARG A 12 -34.74 -38.53 -34.21
N PHE A 13 -33.94 -38.55 -35.27
CA PHE A 13 -32.92 -37.55 -35.58
C PHE A 13 -33.50 -36.71 -36.72
N PHE A 14 -33.50 -35.38 -36.52
CA PHE A 14 -34.05 -34.29 -37.35
C PHE A 14 -35.51 -33.89 -37.13
N SER A 15 -35.72 -32.86 -36.29
CA SER A 15 -36.62 -31.72 -36.54
C SER A 15 -36.57 -30.73 -35.36
N HIS A 16 -35.62 -29.78 -35.43
CA HIS A 16 -35.74 -28.40 -34.90
C HIS A 16 -34.38 -27.70 -35.02
N GLN A 17 -34.07 -27.25 -36.24
CA GLN A 17 -33.19 -26.09 -36.41
C GLN A 17 -34.07 -24.85 -36.51
N GLY A 18 -33.87 -23.92 -35.58
CA GLY A 18 -34.57 -22.65 -35.55
C GLY A 18 -34.58 -22.13 -34.12
N LYS A 19 -33.90 -20.99 -33.91
CA LYS A 19 -33.64 -20.30 -32.64
C LYS A 19 -32.37 -20.77 -31.93
N HIS A 20 -31.24 -20.15 -32.28
CA HIS A 20 -30.17 -19.71 -31.35
C HIS A 20 -29.05 -19.01 -32.15
N ILE A 21 -29.41 -18.01 -32.98
CA ILE A 21 -28.47 -17.04 -33.58
C ILE A 21 -29.17 -15.67 -33.67
N ILE A 22 -29.71 -15.16 -32.55
CA ILE A 22 -30.18 -13.76 -32.45
C ILE A 22 -30.03 -13.32 -30.99
N ILE A 23 -28.81 -13.31 -30.44
CA ILE A 23 -28.50 -12.52 -29.21
C ILE A 23 -27.10 -11.85 -29.30
N SER A 24 -26.22 -12.26 -30.21
CA SER A 24 -24.85 -11.69 -30.29
C SER A 24 -24.67 -10.54 -31.30
N LEU A 25 -25.76 -9.96 -31.83
CA LEU A 25 -25.70 -8.85 -32.81
C LEU A 25 -26.41 -7.56 -32.37
N ILE A 26 -26.87 -7.46 -31.12
CA ILE A 26 -27.54 -6.26 -30.59
C ILE A 26 -26.65 -5.43 -29.64
N VAL A 27 -25.46 -5.91 -29.27
CA VAL A 27 -24.57 -5.17 -28.34
C VAL A 27 -23.49 -4.34 -29.07
N ILE A 28 -23.29 -4.52 -30.37
CA ILE A 28 -22.22 -3.81 -31.11
C ILE A 28 -22.70 -2.53 -31.82
N THR A 29 -24.01 -2.27 -31.90
CA THR A 29 -24.55 -1.11 -32.64
C THR A 29 -25.02 0.06 -31.76
N SER A 30 -24.74 0.04 -30.45
CA SER A 30 -25.14 1.11 -29.52
C SER A 30 -24.00 1.96 -28.95
N CYS A 31 -22.76 1.80 -29.46
CA CYS A 31 -21.61 2.61 -29.01
C CYS A 31 -21.06 3.58 -30.08
N LEU A 32 -21.76 3.80 -31.20
CA LEU A 32 -21.28 4.66 -32.29
C LEU A 32 -22.15 5.88 -32.63
N LEU A 33 -23.13 6.24 -31.80
CA LEU A 33 -24.03 7.39 -32.09
C LEU A 33 -24.31 8.30 -30.88
N VAL A 34 -23.29 8.63 -30.08
CA VAL A 34 -23.33 9.80 -29.20
C VAL A 34 -21.98 10.50 -29.27
N TYR A 35 -22.01 11.81 -29.56
CA TYR A 35 -20.89 12.74 -29.80
C TYR A 35 -20.43 12.92 -31.25
N GLY A 36 -21.35 13.39 -32.10
CA GLY A 36 -21.01 14.38 -33.13
C GLY A 36 -21.33 15.78 -32.60
N VAL A 37 -20.30 16.60 -32.37
CA VAL A 37 -20.14 18.03 -32.72
C VAL A 37 -18.92 18.53 -31.94
N PHE A 38 -17.76 18.58 -32.60
CA PHE A 38 -16.67 19.47 -32.23
C PHE A 38 -16.24 20.21 -33.49
N ARG A 39 -16.38 21.53 -33.47
CA ARG A 39 -15.68 22.44 -34.40
C ARG A 39 -14.19 22.39 -34.07
N PRO A 40 -13.28 22.40 -35.06
CA PRO A 40 -11.86 22.57 -34.77
C PRO A 40 -11.58 24.05 -34.45
N ILE A 41 -11.10 24.32 -33.24
CA ILE A 41 -10.27 25.50 -32.98
C ILE A 41 -8.86 25.09 -33.37
N ALA A 42 -8.35 25.69 -34.44
CA ALA A 42 -6.98 25.53 -34.88
C ALA A 42 -6.03 26.15 -33.84
N PHE A 43 -5.13 25.35 -33.28
CA PHE A 43 -3.86 25.83 -32.76
C PHE A 43 -2.76 25.33 -33.69
N SER A 44 -2.16 26.28 -34.40
CA SER A 44 -0.92 26.11 -35.16
C SER A 44 0.25 26.07 -34.18
N VAL A 45 0.93 24.93 -34.11
CA VAL A 45 2.32 24.86 -33.63
C VAL A 45 3.09 23.91 -34.55
N ASN A 46 4.10 24.45 -35.22
CA ASN A 46 5.04 23.76 -36.09
C ASN A 46 5.73 22.60 -35.37
N GLN A 47 5.42 21.35 -35.74
CA GLN A 47 6.36 20.24 -35.65
C GLN A 47 6.19 19.33 -36.88
N GLN A 48 7.32 18.92 -37.47
CA GLN A 48 7.33 17.99 -38.61
C GLN A 48 6.79 16.61 -38.19
N PRO A 49 6.00 15.94 -39.03
CA PRO A 49 5.47 14.62 -38.71
C PRO A 49 6.58 13.56 -38.78
N MET A 50 6.75 12.79 -37.69
CA MET A 50 7.55 11.57 -37.70
C MET A 50 6.85 10.50 -38.55
N ASN A 51 7.52 10.05 -39.61
CA ASN A 51 7.03 9.03 -40.53
C ASN A 51 7.39 7.63 -40.01
N LEU A 52 6.50 7.02 -39.23
CA LEU A 52 6.63 5.63 -38.78
C LEU A 52 5.96 4.70 -39.80
N LYS A 53 6.76 3.84 -40.44
CA LYS A 53 6.35 3.08 -41.65
C LYS A 53 5.85 1.67 -41.39
N SER A 54 5.75 1.19 -40.15
CA SER A 54 5.19 -0.15 -39.87
C SER A 54 4.39 -0.24 -38.58
N LYS A 55 3.40 -1.16 -38.58
CA LYS A 55 2.56 -1.50 -37.41
C LYS A 55 3.38 -1.94 -36.19
N ASP A 56 4.57 -2.51 -36.41
CA ASP A 56 5.44 -2.97 -35.33
C ASP A 56 6.17 -1.81 -34.63
N GLN A 57 6.50 -0.74 -35.36
CA GLN A 57 7.02 0.50 -34.75
C GLN A 57 5.95 1.18 -33.89
N TYR A 58 4.68 1.10 -34.30
CA TYR A 58 3.55 1.59 -33.51
C TYR A 58 3.37 0.80 -32.21
N LYS A 59 3.55 -0.53 -32.25
CA LYS A 59 3.51 -1.38 -31.06
C LYS A 59 4.67 -1.10 -30.11
N VAL A 60 5.89 -0.97 -30.60
CA VAL A 60 7.07 -0.65 -29.76
C VAL A 60 6.91 0.73 -29.12
N PHE A 61 6.41 1.72 -29.87
CA PHE A 61 6.18 3.07 -29.36
C PHE A 61 5.08 3.08 -28.28
N ILE A 62 3.96 2.38 -28.51
CA ILE A 62 2.88 2.22 -27.52
C ILE A 62 3.37 1.47 -26.28
N THR A 63 4.07 0.35 -26.44
CA THR A 63 4.58 -0.43 -25.29
C THR A 63 5.58 0.37 -24.45
N TYR A 64 6.45 1.16 -25.09
CA TYR A 64 7.39 2.05 -24.40
C TYR A 64 6.66 3.17 -23.63
N PHE A 65 5.62 3.78 -24.23
CA PHE A 65 4.83 4.84 -23.61
C PHE A 65 3.98 4.35 -22.43
N PHE A 66 3.43 3.12 -22.51
CA PHE A 66 2.61 2.56 -21.43
C PHE A 66 3.42 2.00 -20.25
N HIS A 67 4.73 1.74 -20.43
CA HIS A 67 5.56 1.15 -19.37
C HIS A 67 6.53 2.14 -18.69
N ASN A 68 6.73 3.36 -19.22
CA ASN A 68 7.66 4.35 -18.64
C ASN A 68 7.19 5.82 -18.75
N PRO A 69 6.08 6.23 -18.11
CA PRO A 69 5.59 7.61 -18.21
C PRO A 69 6.45 8.66 -17.47
N HIS A 70 7.42 8.26 -16.65
CA HIS A 70 8.21 9.17 -15.81
C HIS A 70 9.51 9.68 -16.45
N HIS A 71 9.91 9.17 -17.62
CA HIS A 71 11.25 9.45 -18.17
C HIS A 71 11.38 10.79 -18.90
N ILE A 72 10.28 11.50 -19.19
CA ILE A 72 10.30 12.74 -19.97
C ILE A 72 10.27 14.01 -19.08
N ILE A 73 9.80 13.91 -17.84
CA ILE A 73 9.54 15.11 -17.01
C ILE A 73 10.81 15.63 -16.29
N THR A 74 11.90 14.88 -16.24
CA THR A 74 13.11 15.30 -15.52
C THR A 74 14.04 16.24 -16.30
N GLN A 75 13.78 16.54 -17.58
CA GLN A 75 14.65 17.44 -18.36
C GLN A 75 14.05 18.82 -18.72
N GLU A 76 12.74 19.02 -18.68
CA GLU A 76 12.14 20.28 -19.20
C GLU A 76 11.67 21.29 -18.14
N ALA A 77 11.72 20.97 -16.85
CA ALA A 77 11.35 21.93 -15.78
C ALA A 77 12.50 22.86 -15.31
N ALA A 78 13.63 22.89 -16.02
CA ALA A 78 14.77 23.76 -15.73
C ALA A 78 14.80 25.00 -16.64
N VAL A 79 13.67 25.68 -16.83
CA VAL A 79 13.64 27.00 -17.48
C VAL A 79 12.73 27.91 -16.67
N ASN A 80 13.34 28.61 -15.73
CA ASN A 80 13.08 30.01 -15.35
C ASN A 80 13.74 30.24 -13.99
N GLY A 81 14.96 30.77 -14.03
CA GLY A 81 15.85 31.00 -12.89
C GLY A 81 15.34 32.02 -11.88
N ILE A 82 14.27 31.67 -11.14
CA ILE A 82 13.86 32.41 -9.95
C ILE A 82 14.64 31.83 -8.76
N PRO A 83 15.51 32.60 -8.09
CA PRO A 83 16.20 32.11 -6.91
C PRO A 83 15.20 31.87 -5.78
N ILE A 84 15.02 30.60 -5.40
CA ILE A 84 14.11 30.09 -4.36
C ILE A 84 14.35 30.72 -2.97
N LYS A 85 15.44 31.48 -2.78
CA LYS A 85 15.81 32.09 -1.49
C LYS A 85 14.95 33.29 -1.04
N LYS A 86 14.00 33.79 -1.85
CA LYS A 86 13.26 35.05 -1.52
C LYS A 86 11.78 34.90 -1.17
N LEU A 87 11.22 33.70 -1.01
CA LEU A 87 9.77 33.52 -0.83
C LEU A 87 9.32 32.87 0.48
N LEU A 88 10.19 32.65 1.47
CA LEU A 88 9.78 31.91 2.66
C LEU A 88 10.07 32.72 3.93
N PRO A 89 9.04 33.15 4.66
CA PRO A 89 9.24 33.80 5.93
C PRO A 89 9.87 32.83 6.93
N VAL A 90 10.71 33.37 7.81
CA VAL A 90 11.17 32.69 9.02
C VAL A 90 10.03 32.80 10.03
N PHE A 91 9.61 31.69 10.61
CA PHE A 91 8.42 31.65 11.46
C PHE A 91 8.71 31.15 12.87
N PRO A 92 8.01 31.69 13.89
CA PRO A 92 8.11 31.23 15.26
C PRO A 92 7.49 29.85 15.43
N THR A 93 8.21 28.96 16.11
CA THR A 93 7.72 27.65 16.57
C THR A 93 6.74 27.86 17.73
N LYS A 94 5.45 27.60 17.53
CA LYS A 94 4.52 27.44 18.66
C LYS A 94 4.83 26.11 19.36
N ASN A 95 4.78 26.12 20.69
CA ASN A 95 4.96 24.93 21.51
C ASN A 95 3.90 23.88 21.15
N LEU A 96 4.33 22.71 20.68
CA LEU A 96 3.47 21.54 20.49
C LEU A 96 2.82 21.17 21.84
N PRO A 97 1.55 20.73 21.87
CA PRO A 97 0.90 20.35 23.11
C PRO A 97 1.69 19.25 23.82
N ASN A 98 2.06 19.51 25.08
CA ASN A 98 2.64 18.54 26.00
C ASN A 98 1.64 17.39 26.20
N ARG A 99 1.71 16.32 25.41
CA ARG A 99 0.94 15.09 25.62
C ARG A 99 1.86 13.90 25.91
N THR A 100 1.48 13.20 26.97
CA THR A 100 2.22 12.28 27.84
C THR A 100 2.43 10.88 27.28
N LEU A 101 2.61 10.72 25.97
CA LEU A 101 3.42 9.59 25.53
C LEU A 101 4.84 10.13 25.55
N SER A 102 5.63 9.75 26.54
CA SER A 102 7.08 9.91 26.40
C SER A 102 7.52 8.80 25.44
N PRO A 103 7.80 9.08 24.16
CA PRO A 103 8.29 8.09 23.21
C PRO A 103 9.64 7.48 23.63
N GLN A 104 10.17 7.76 24.82
CA GLN A 104 11.53 7.38 25.19
C GLN A 104 11.67 5.91 25.63
N ASN A 105 10.60 5.21 26.02
CA ASN A 105 10.74 3.85 26.52
C ASN A 105 10.86 2.80 25.40
N THR A 106 12.10 2.56 24.98
CA THR A 106 12.47 1.52 24.01
C THR A 106 12.79 0.16 24.65
N SER A 107 12.72 0.04 25.98
CA SER A 107 12.90 -1.23 26.68
C SER A 107 11.66 -2.12 26.52
N LEU A 108 11.89 -3.40 26.24
CA LEU A 108 10.83 -4.39 26.08
C LEU A 108 10.59 -5.11 27.42
N PRO A 109 9.33 -5.38 27.80
CA PRO A 109 9.00 -6.04 29.06
C PRO A 109 9.24 -7.56 29.05
N TYR A 110 9.94 -8.09 28.03
CA TYR A 110 10.17 -9.52 27.82
C TYR A 110 11.53 -9.79 27.19
N ASP A 111 12.00 -11.03 27.32
CA ASP A 111 13.26 -11.49 26.73
C ASP A 111 13.08 -11.87 25.26
N VAL A 112 13.66 -11.05 24.37
CA VAL A 112 13.61 -11.23 22.90
C VAL A 112 14.15 -12.59 22.45
N ARG A 113 15.05 -13.21 23.21
CA ARG A 113 15.64 -14.52 22.89
C ARG A 113 14.65 -15.68 23.02
N LYS A 114 13.54 -15.47 23.74
CA LYS A 114 12.51 -16.49 23.99
C LYS A 114 11.32 -16.42 23.03
N LEU A 115 11.38 -15.54 22.03
CA LEU A 115 10.28 -15.31 21.08
C LEU A 115 10.31 -16.30 19.91
N HIS A 116 9.13 -16.61 19.38
CA HIS A 116 8.95 -17.46 18.20
C HIS A 116 9.31 -16.71 16.93
N ASP A 117 9.88 -17.39 15.92
CA ASP A 117 10.24 -16.78 14.63
C ASP A 117 9.04 -16.41 13.74
N ASP A 118 7.87 -16.21 14.32
CA ASP A 118 6.65 -15.83 13.63
C ASP A 118 6.58 -14.32 13.40
N VAL A 119 5.76 -13.93 12.41
CA VAL A 119 5.41 -12.55 12.11
C VAL A 119 4.00 -12.28 12.63
N THR A 120 3.87 -11.36 13.58
CA THR A 120 2.57 -10.76 13.94
C THR A 120 2.30 -9.57 13.00
N ILE A 121 1.11 -9.52 12.43
CA ILE A 121 0.67 -8.43 11.57
C ILE A 121 -0.13 -7.43 12.41
N VAL A 122 0.19 -6.15 12.23
CA VAL A 122 -0.54 -5.01 12.78
C VAL A 122 -1.24 -4.29 11.64
N THR A 123 -2.52 -4.03 11.79
CA THR A 123 -3.31 -3.28 10.80
C THR A 123 -4.31 -2.38 11.50
N ALA A 124 -4.77 -1.35 10.80
CA ALA A 124 -5.87 -0.52 11.26
C ALA A 124 -6.71 0.00 10.11
N TYR A 125 -7.93 0.40 10.42
CA TYR A 125 -8.80 1.13 9.50
C TYR A 125 -9.46 2.32 10.19
N PHE A 126 -9.34 3.47 9.56
CA PHE A 126 -10.02 4.69 9.95
C PHE A 126 -10.84 5.18 8.76
N ASN A 127 -12.16 5.29 8.94
CA ASN A 127 -13.04 5.77 7.90
C ASN A 127 -12.78 7.28 7.65
N LEU A 128 -12.27 7.62 6.47
CA LEU A 128 -12.01 9.01 6.04
C LEU A 128 -13.07 9.51 5.04
N GLY A 129 -14.16 8.76 4.86
CA GLY A 129 -15.13 9.00 3.80
C GLY A 129 -14.55 8.73 2.41
N ARG A 130 -15.09 9.42 1.41
CA ARG A 130 -14.60 9.35 0.02
C ARG A 130 -13.47 10.34 -0.19
N PHE A 131 -12.37 9.90 -0.80
CA PHE A 131 -11.25 10.79 -1.14
C PHE A 131 -10.57 10.42 -2.45
N GLN A 132 -9.86 11.39 -3.03
CA GLN A 132 -9.03 11.21 -4.22
C GLN A 132 -7.60 10.79 -3.84
N LYS A 133 -7.02 9.88 -4.62
CA LYS A 133 -5.58 9.60 -4.61
C LYS A 133 -4.99 9.75 -6.00
N GLY A 134 -3.85 10.45 -6.05
CA GLY A 134 -3.15 10.80 -7.29
C GLY A 134 -3.75 12.03 -7.96
N ASP A 135 -2.89 12.79 -8.65
CA ASP A 135 -3.28 14.03 -9.33
C ASP A 135 -3.41 13.84 -10.85
N THR A 136 -2.55 13.03 -11.47
CA THR A 136 -2.54 12.80 -12.93
C THR A 136 -3.60 11.78 -13.39
N GLN A 137 -3.84 10.75 -12.59
CA GLN A 137 -4.87 9.73 -12.83
C GLN A 137 -5.68 9.55 -11.54
N PRO A 138 -6.60 10.50 -11.25
CA PRO A 138 -7.29 10.54 -9.97
C PRO A 138 -8.18 9.32 -9.81
N ALA A 139 -7.95 8.55 -8.76
CA ALA A 139 -8.81 7.46 -8.34
C ALA A 139 -9.56 7.82 -7.07
N ASN A 140 -10.85 7.48 -7.01
CA ASN A 140 -11.68 7.68 -5.82
C ASN A 140 -11.64 6.44 -4.93
N PHE A 141 -11.25 6.64 -3.68
CA PHE A 141 -11.23 5.64 -2.64
C PHE A 141 -12.44 5.86 -1.73
N THR A 142 -13.11 4.78 -1.35
CA THR A 142 -14.34 4.82 -0.55
C THR A 142 -14.29 3.76 0.55
N PRO A 143 -15.08 3.92 1.63
CA PRO A 143 -15.15 2.91 2.68
C PRO A 143 -15.54 1.54 2.15
N PHE A 144 -16.50 1.50 1.22
CA PHE A 144 -16.91 0.28 0.53
C PHE A 144 -15.74 -0.44 -0.15
N LEU A 145 -14.86 0.28 -0.83
CA LEU A 145 -13.70 -0.31 -1.50
C LEU A 145 -12.72 -0.93 -0.49
N TYR A 146 -12.50 -0.27 0.66
CA TYR A 146 -11.67 -0.82 1.73
C TYR A 146 -12.32 -2.04 2.39
N HIS A 147 -13.64 -2.05 2.56
CA HIS A 147 -14.38 -3.23 3.02
C HIS A 147 -14.25 -4.40 2.06
N GLN A 148 -14.13 -4.17 0.75
CA GLN A 148 -13.82 -5.25 -0.19
C GLN A 148 -12.40 -5.77 0.01
N TRP A 149 -11.41 -4.89 0.12
CA TRP A 149 -10.00 -5.28 0.27
C TRP A 149 -9.70 -6.00 1.59
N ILE A 150 -10.40 -5.68 2.67
CA ILE A 150 -10.19 -6.30 3.99
C ILE A 150 -10.44 -7.81 4.01
N HIS A 151 -11.22 -8.34 3.05
CA HIS A 151 -11.49 -9.78 2.93
C HIS A 151 -10.23 -10.60 2.67
N VAL A 152 -9.13 -10.00 2.20
CA VAL A 152 -7.87 -10.74 2.06
C VAL A 152 -7.34 -11.27 3.39
N PHE A 153 -7.72 -10.65 4.52
CA PHE A 153 -7.37 -11.15 5.86
C PHE A 153 -8.04 -12.48 6.21
N ALA A 154 -9.03 -12.94 5.46
CA ALA A 154 -9.54 -14.31 5.58
C ALA A 154 -8.49 -15.35 5.12
N ARG A 155 -7.51 -14.96 4.31
CA ARG A 155 -6.50 -15.87 3.75
C ARG A 155 -5.17 -15.82 4.49
N ILE A 156 -4.96 -14.79 5.32
CA ILE A 156 -3.72 -14.56 6.04
C ILE A 156 -3.75 -15.35 7.36
N GLN A 157 -2.90 -16.37 7.46
CA GLN A 157 -2.86 -17.29 8.61
C GLN A 157 -1.99 -16.77 9.78
N ASN A 158 -1.26 -15.67 9.59
CA ASN A 158 -0.48 -15.02 10.65
C ASN A 158 -1.36 -14.61 11.85
N PRO A 159 -0.78 -14.51 13.06
CA PRO A 159 -1.37 -13.73 14.13
C PRO A 159 -1.60 -12.27 13.69
N VAL A 160 -2.76 -11.71 14.02
CA VAL A 160 -3.13 -10.33 13.66
C VAL A 160 -3.58 -9.57 14.90
N ILE A 161 -3.10 -8.34 15.03
CA ILE A 161 -3.64 -7.31 15.93
C ILE A 161 -4.23 -6.22 15.04
N ALA A 162 -5.54 -6.05 15.10
CA ALA A 162 -6.27 -5.12 14.25
C ALA A 162 -6.95 -4.03 15.10
N TYR A 163 -6.87 -2.78 14.64
CA TYR A 163 -7.46 -1.62 15.31
C TYR A 163 -8.56 -1.00 14.44
N PHE A 164 -9.74 -0.80 15.02
CA PHE A 164 -10.90 -0.22 14.34
C PHE A 164 -11.61 0.78 15.23
N GLU A 165 -12.25 1.77 14.61
CA GLU A 165 -13.03 2.78 15.32
C GLU A 165 -14.51 2.42 15.41
N LEU A 166 -15.08 1.90 14.31
CA LEU A 166 -16.51 1.62 14.20
C LEU A 166 -16.81 0.16 14.53
N ASP A 167 -17.91 -0.07 15.23
CA ASP A 167 -18.34 -1.42 15.61
C ASP A 167 -18.67 -2.27 14.36
N GLU A 168 -19.17 -1.66 13.29
CA GLU A 168 -19.43 -2.35 12.02
C GLU A 168 -18.15 -2.94 11.38
N ASP A 169 -17.03 -2.23 11.48
CA ASP A 169 -15.73 -2.67 10.97
C ASP A 169 -15.16 -3.81 11.82
N ILE A 170 -15.35 -3.72 13.15
CA ILE A 170 -14.99 -4.77 14.11
C ILE A 170 -15.76 -6.05 13.79
N GLU A 171 -17.08 -5.97 13.63
CA GLU A 171 -17.92 -7.12 13.32
C GLU A 171 -17.59 -7.72 11.95
N LEU A 172 -17.30 -6.87 10.95
CA LEU A 172 -16.84 -7.32 9.64
C LEU A 172 -15.54 -8.12 9.76
N PHE A 173 -14.53 -7.57 10.45
CA PHE A 173 -13.24 -8.23 10.59
C PHE A 173 -13.33 -9.54 11.39
N ARG A 174 -14.18 -9.57 12.44
CA ARG A 174 -14.46 -10.79 13.21
C ARG A 174 -15.04 -11.88 12.31
N ARG A 175 -16.02 -11.57 11.46
CA ARG A 175 -16.59 -12.53 10.50
C ARG A 175 -15.56 -13.04 9.50
N ILE A 176 -14.71 -12.16 8.97
CA ILE A 176 -13.66 -12.51 8.00
C ILE A 176 -12.69 -13.56 8.58
N ARG A 177 -12.36 -13.44 9.88
CA ARG A 177 -11.35 -14.29 10.54
C ARG A 177 -11.94 -15.39 11.44
N GLN A 178 -13.26 -15.54 11.51
CA GLN A 178 -13.94 -16.48 12.42
C GLN A 178 -13.58 -17.96 12.21
N HIS A 179 -13.09 -18.31 11.02
CA HIS A 179 -12.68 -19.68 10.68
C HIS A 179 -11.29 -20.04 11.25
N LEU A 180 -10.52 -19.05 11.73
CA LEU A 180 -9.22 -19.24 12.36
C LEU A 180 -9.37 -19.52 13.86
N PRO A 181 -8.39 -20.18 14.50
CA PRO A 181 -8.36 -20.30 15.95
C PRO A 181 -8.46 -18.94 16.65
N GLY A 182 -9.25 -18.87 17.73
CA GLY A 182 -9.51 -17.61 18.45
C GLY A 182 -8.25 -16.91 18.98
N ASN A 183 -7.15 -17.65 19.17
CA ASN A 183 -5.85 -17.12 19.57
C ASN A 183 -4.99 -16.59 18.40
N ARG A 184 -5.54 -16.42 17.20
CA ARG A 184 -4.83 -15.85 16.03
C ARG A 184 -5.20 -14.40 15.73
N THR A 185 -6.17 -13.84 16.44
CA THR A 185 -6.67 -12.50 16.12
C THR A 185 -7.02 -11.76 17.41
N ILE A 186 -6.47 -10.57 17.58
CA ILE A 186 -6.90 -9.60 18.57
C ILE A 186 -7.48 -8.40 17.82
N ILE A 187 -8.68 -7.99 18.22
CA ILE A 187 -9.39 -6.86 17.63
C ILE A 187 -9.58 -5.82 18.73
N ASN A 188 -9.00 -4.64 18.53
CA ASN A 188 -9.05 -3.54 19.45
C ASN A 188 -9.95 -2.44 18.90
N ARG A 189 -10.92 -2.01 19.71
CA ARG A 189 -11.66 -0.77 19.47
C ARG A 189 -10.79 0.41 19.88
N ILE A 190 -10.71 1.44 19.05
CA ILE A 190 -9.92 2.63 19.35
C ILE A 190 -10.64 3.90 18.88
N ALA A 191 -10.63 4.94 19.69
CA ALA A 191 -11.03 6.26 19.23
C ALA A 191 -9.81 6.97 18.62
N ARG A 192 -9.91 7.43 17.38
CA ARG A 192 -8.76 8.10 16.73
C ARG A 192 -8.28 9.33 17.50
N SER A 193 -9.14 9.99 18.27
CA SER A 193 -8.78 11.13 19.12
C SER A 193 -7.82 10.79 20.27
N GLU A 194 -7.67 9.51 20.61
CA GLU A 194 -6.76 9.00 21.64
C GLU A 194 -5.35 8.74 21.11
N LEU A 195 -5.19 8.73 19.77
CA LEU A 195 -3.92 8.47 19.10
C LEU A 195 -3.04 9.72 19.09
N TRP A 196 -1.73 9.51 19.28
CA TRP A 196 -0.71 10.55 19.17
C TRP A 196 -0.79 11.23 17.81
N SER A 197 -0.92 10.46 16.72
CA SER A 197 -0.87 11.02 15.37
C SER A 197 -2.04 11.97 15.08
N PHE A 198 -3.21 11.69 15.62
CA PHE A 198 -4.39 12.57 15.50
C PHE A 198 -4.32 13.75 16.47
N GLY A 199 -3.52 13.66 17.53
CA GLY A 199 -3.12 14.82 18.33
C GLY A 199 -2.34 15.88 17.53
N LEU A 200 -1.73 15.50 16.40
CA LEU A 200 -0.99 16.40 15.51
C LEU A 200 -1.88 17.09 14.46
N LEU A 201 -3.17 16.73 14.41
CA LEU A 201 -4.06 17.06 13.29
C LEU A 201 -4.18 18.57 13.04
N ASP A 202 -4.28 19.36 14.11
CA ASP A 202 -4.40 20.81 13.99
C ASP A 202 -3.13 21.44 13.42
N THR A 203 -1.95 21.00 13.86
CA THR A 203 -0.66 21.46 13.31
C THR A 203 -0.50 21.06 11.84
N ILE A 204 -0.89 19.84 11.47
CA ILE A 204 -0.88 19.40 10.06
C ILE A 204 -1.81 20.29 9.23
N ARG A 205 -3.03 20.56 9.73
CA ARG A 205 -4.01 21.42 9.05
C ARG A 205 -3.51 22.84 8.88
N GLU A 206 -2.88 23.41 9.90
CA GLU A 206 -2.24 24.73 9.83
C GLU A 206 -1.17 24.77 8.74
N ILE A 207 -0.30 23.76 8.65
CA ILE A 207 0.73 23.66 7.61
C ILE A 207 0.09 23.60 6.22
N TYR A 208 -0.92 22.73 6.02
CA TYR A 208 -1.56 22.56 4.72
C TYR A 208 -2.33 23.80 4.27
N ASN A 209 -2.81 24.62 5.21
CA ASN A 209 -3.51 25.88 4.92
C ASN A 209 -2.58 27.07 4.63
N LYS A 210 -1.25 26.92 4.80
CA LYS A 210 -0.31 27.99 4.47
C LYS A 210 -0.37 28.35 2.97
N PRO A 211 -0.41 29.65 2.61
CA PRO A 211 -0.31 30.06 1.22
C PRO A 211 0.94 29.49 0.55
N GLY A 212 0.76 28.88 -0.62
CA GLY A 212 1.86 28.27 -1.39
C GLY A 212 2.31 26.89 -0.91
N TYR A 213 1.71 26.31 0.14
CA TYR A 213 1.98 24.93 0.49
C TYR A 213 1.42 23.99 -0.60
N PRO A 214 2.20 23.03 -1.11
CA PRO A 214 1.80 22.25 -2.28
C PRO A 214 0.62 21.34 -1.97
N LYS A 215 -0.18 21.04 -3.00
CA LYS A 215 -1.40 20.24 -2.91
C LYS A 215 -1.22 18.95 -3.71
N TYR A 216 -1.03 17.85 -2.99
CA TYR A 216 -0.89 16.49 -3.52
C TYR A 216 -1.98 15.63 -2.89
N HIS A 217 -2.88 15.07 -3.69
CA HIS A 217 -3.99 14.29 -3.15
C HIS A 217 -3.60 12.85 -2.79
N PRO A 218 -3.93 12.36 -1.58
CA PRO A 218 -4.56 13.07 -0.45
C PRO A 218 -3.54 13.68 0.54
N GLY A 219 -2.24 13.37 0.36
CA GLY A 219 -1.16 13.58 1.32
C GLY A 219 -1.02 15.00 1.90
N THR A 220 -1.27 16.05 1.11
CA THR A 220 -1.20 17.45 1.61
C THR A 220 -2.51 18.23 1.44
N VAL A 221 -3.61 17.50 1.26
CA VAL A 221 -4.96 18.06 1.10
C VAL A 221 -5.89 17.62 2.22
N ILE A 222 -5.75 16.38 2.71
CA ILE A 222 -6.60 15.82 3.76
C ILE A 222 -5.71 15.58 5.00
N PRO A 223 -5.72 16.47 6.00
CA PRO A 223 -4.92 16.32 7.22
C PRO A 223 -5.13 14.97 7.92
N GLU A 224 -6.37 14.49 7.96
CA GLU A 224 -6.76 13.21 8.58
C GLU A 224 -6.10 12.01 7.87
N TYR A 225 -5.80 12.12 6.56
CA TYR A 225 -5.06 11.08 5.84
C TYR A 225 -3.61 10.99 6.34
N SER A 226 -2.95 12.13 6.55
CA SER A 226 -1.57 12.16 7.07
C SER A 226 -1.50 11.65 8.51
N ALA A 227 -2.43 12.09 9.36
CA ALA A 227 -2.57 11.56 10.72
C ALA A 227 -2.76 10.03 10.72
N THR A 228 -3.57 9.51 9.79
CA THR A 228 -3.76 8.06 9.61
C THR A 228 -2.46 7.36 9.17
N MET A 229 -1.67 7.97 8.28
CA MET A 229 -0.38 7.40 7.86
C MET A 229 0.65 7.38 8.99
N HIS A 230 0.63 8.36 9.89
CA HIS A 230 1.54 8.39 11.03
C HIS A 230 1.09 7.44 12.18
N ALA A 231 -0.21 7.16 12.30
CA ALA A 231 -0.76 6.26 13.34
C ALA A 231 -0.16 4.84 13.29
N LYS A 232 0.35 4.41 12.13
CA LYS A 232 0.97 3.10 11.93
C LYS A 232 2.06 2.80 12.96
N TYR A 233 2.87 3.81 13.26
CA TYR A 233 4.08 3.64 14.07
C TYR A 233 3.76 3.54 15.56
N GLU A 234 2.81 4.34 16.06
CA GLU A 234 2.36 4.21 17.44
C GLU A 234 1.60 2.89 17.68
N LEU A 235 0.78 2.44 16.73
CA LEU A 235 0.04 1.18 16.85
C LEU A 235 0.98 -0.03 16.80
N VAL A 236 1.97 -0.02 15.90
CA VAL A 236 3.02 -1.06 15.90
C VAL A 236 3.81 -1.02 17.21
N HIS A 237 4.15 0.16 17.72
CA HIS A 237 4.85 0.30 18.99
C HIS A 237 4.03 -0.29 20.16
N GLN A 238 2.73 0.01 20.26
CA GLN A 238 1.85 -0.55 21.28
C GLN A 238 1.75 -2.08 21.15
N ALA A 239 1.48 -2.59 19.95
CA ALA A 239 1.38 -4.02 19.66
C ALA A 239 2.66 -4.80 20.03
N ILE A 240 3.84 -4.24 19.77
CA ILE A 240 5.12 -4.83 20.15
C ILE A 240 5.27 -4.88 21.67
N ARG A 241 4.84 -3.85 22.41
CA ARG A 241 4.99 -3.84 23.87
C ARG A 241 4.15 -4.91 24.55
N GLU A 242 2.95 -5.17 24.03
CA GLU A 242 2.06 -6.22 24.53
C GLU A 242 2.53 -7.61 24.08
N ASN A 243 2.93 -7.75 22.81
CA ASN A 243 3.35 -9.00 22.16
C ASN A 243 2.63 -10.28 22.64
N PRO A 244 1.28 -10.31 22.57
CA PRO A 244 0.49 -11.41 23.14
C PRO A 244 0.78 -12.76 22.46
N PHE A 245 1.26 -12.73 21.21
CA PHE A 245 1.62 -13.91 20.43
C PHE A 245 3.10 -14.33 20.56
N LYS A 246 3.89 -13.61 21.37
CA LYS A 246 5.32 -13.86 21.57
C LYS A 246 6.10 -13.97 20.25
N SER A 247 5.71 -13.18 19.25
CA SER A 247 6.35 -13.15 17.94
C SER A 247 7.64 -12.33 17.98
N LYS A 248 8.67 -12.82 17.27
CA LYS A 248 9.97 -12.15 17.12
C LYS A 248 9.90 -11.00 16.11
N TYR A 249 9.00 -11.09 15.14
CA TYR A 249 8.84 -10.12 14.06
C TYR A 249 7.45 -9.50 14.06
N PHE A 250 7.39 -8.21 13.76
CA PHE A 250 6.15 -7.47 13.61
C PHE A 250 6.16 -6.76 12.26
N SER A 251 5.00 -6.72 11.61
CA SER A 251 4.80 -6.01 10.37
C SER A 251 3.60 -5.09 10.48
N TRP A 252 3.73 -3.85 10.01
CA TRP A 252 2.56 -3.10 9.58
C TRP A 252 2.05 -3.66 8.25
N LEU A 253 0.73 -3.71 8.04
CA LEU A 253 0.12 -4.09 6.78
C LEU A 253 -1.13 -3.25 6.50
N ASP A 254 -1.09 -2.45 5.44
CA ASP A 254 -2.28 -1.76 4.92
C ASP A 254 -3.32 -2.77 4.41
N ILE A 255 -4.60 -2.51 4.70
CA ILE A 255 -5.74 -3.32 4.23
C ILE A 255 -5.77 -3.50 2.71
N GLY A 256 -5.34 -2.47 1.98
CA GLY A 256 -5.33 -2.47 0.53
C GLY A 256 -4.11 -3.14 -0.12
N LEU A 257 -3.13 -3.66 0.64
CA LEU A 257 -1.87 -4.12 0.05
C LEU A 257 -2.09 -5.28 -0.94
N PHE A 258 -2.90 -6.26 -0.57
CA PHE A 258 -3.16 -7.44 -1.39
C PHE A 258 -4.47 -7.32 -2.19
N ARG A 259 -4.85 -6.10 -2.61
CA ARG A 259 -6.12 -5.84 -3.30
C ARG A 259 -6.36 -6.59 -4.61
N SER A 260 -5.32 -7.15 -5.23
CA SER A 260 -5.47 -8.02 -6.41
C SER A 260 -5.87 -9.46 -6.07
N ILE A 261 -5.78 -9.84 -4.78
CA ILE A 261 -6.25 -11.12 -4.25
C ILE A 261 -7.70 -10.92 -3.80
N TRP A 262 -8.64 -11.01 -4.76
CA TRP A 262 -10.07 -10.90 -4.50
C TRP A 262 -10.70 -12.26 -4.20
N GLU A 263 -11.94 -12.27 -3.69
CA GLU A 263 -12.62 -13.45 -3.14
C GLU A 263 -12.75 -14.63 -4.11
N GLY A 264 -12.90 -14.39 -5.42
CA GLY A 264 -12.91 -15.45 -6.45
C GLY A 264 -11.55 -15.81 -7.03
N SER A 265 -10.45 -15.20 -6.55
CA SER A 265 -9.11 -15.64 -6.93
C SER A 265 -8.82 -17.02 -6.31
N LYS A 266 -8.26 -17.95 -7.10
CA LYS A 266 -7.85 -19.30 -6.64
C LYS A 266 -6.62 -19.30 -5.73
N GLN A 267 -6.22 -18.15 -5.18
CA GLN A 267 -5.06 -18.07 -4.30
C GLN A 267 -5.38 -18.77 -2.96
N PRO A 268 -4.61 -19.80 -2.55
CA PRO A 268 -4.82 -20.46 -1.28
C PRO A 268 -4.48 -19.52 -0.12
N GLU A 269 -4.85 -19.95 1.09
CA GLU A 269 -4.36 -19.37 2.34
C GLU A 269 -2.83 -19.30 2.37
N PHE A 270 -2.31 -18.26 3.00
CA PHE A 270 -0.88 -17.99 3.07
C PHE A 270 -0.46 -17.37 4.39
N GLU A 271 0.83 -17.48 4.67
CA GLU A 271 1.50 -16.79 5.76
C GLU A 271 2.50 -15.79 5.16
N LEU A 272 2.66 -14.66 5.82
CA LEU A 272 3.76 -13.73 5.60
C LEU A 272 4.93 -14.15 6.49
N TYR A 273 6.12 -14.11 5.90
CA TYR A 273 7.37 -14.27 6.61
C TYR A 273 8.29 -13.08 6.39
N VAL A 274 9.37 -12.96 7.14
CA VAL A 274 10.41 -11.98 6.79
C VAL A 274 10.88 -12.22 5.34
N PRO A 275 11.15 -11.15 4.57
CA PRO A 275 11.56 -11.30 3.17
C PRO A 275 12.90 -12.06 3.06
N PRO A 276 13.25 -12.58 1.87
CA PRO A 276 14.54 -13.22 1.66
C PRO A 276 15.69 -12.28 2.03
N ASP A 277 16.80 -12.84 2.52
CA ASP A 277 18.02 -12.09 2.89
C ASP A 277 17.78 -10.93 3.88
N PHE A 278 16.76 -11.06 4.73
CA PHE A 278 16.44 -10.08 5.76
C PHE A 278 17.55 -9.98 6.81
N ILE A 279 18.03 -8.76 7.03
CA ILE A 279 19.04 -8.45 8.04
C ILE A 279 18.31 -8.08 9.34
N GLU A 280 18.40 -8.91 10.37
CA GLU A 280 17.64 -8.72 11.63
C GLU A 280 17.89 -7.38 12.35
N THR A 281 19.00 -6.70 12.06
CA THR A 281 19.30 -5.37 12.61
C THR A 281 18.66 -4.22 11.83
N LYS A 282 17.93 -4.51 10.75
CA LYS A 282 17.32 -3.54 9.85
C LYS A 282 15.78 -3.62 9.88
N ILE A 283 15.15 -2.61 9.30
CA ILE A 283 13.71 -2.54 9.03
C ILE A 283 13.53 -2.64 7.53
N ALA A 284 12.74 -3.62 7.10
CA ALA A 284 12.48 -3.84 5.69
C ALA A 284 11.36 -2.94 5.19
N TYR A 285 11.62 -2.25 4.08
CA TYR A 285 10.65 -1.46 3.32
C TYR A 285 10.68 -1.86 1.83
N GLY A 286 9.56 -1.73 1.13
CA GLY A 286 9.54 -1.84 -0.33
C GLY A 286 10.06 -0.57 -0.98
N GLU A 287 10.97 -0.66 -1.94
CA GLU A 287 11.42 0.49 -2.74
C GLU A 287 10.45 0.76 -3.90
N VAL A 288 10.02 2.00 -4.06
CA VAL A 288 9.14 2.44 -5.15
C VAL A 288 9.86 3.29 -6.19
N PHE A 289 10.81 4.12 -5.76
CA PHE A 289 11.63 4.98 -6.63
C PHE A 289 13.07 5.01 -6.14
N ASN A 290 14.01 5.47 -6.96
CA ASN A 290 15.41 5.58 -6.55
C ASN A 290 15.60 6.69 -5.50
N ARG A 291 16.35 6.39 -4.43
CA ARG A 291 16.69 7.40 -3.42
C ARG A 291 17.74 8.39 -3.92
N SER A 292 17.44 9.68 -3.80
CA SER A 292 18.42 10.76 -3.91
C SER A 292 19.01 11.06 -2.52
N LYS A 293 20.30 10.76 -2.33
CA LYS A 293 20.94 10.80 -1.00
C LYS A 293 21.22 12.20 -0.45
N ASN A 294 21.34 13.20 -1.32
CA ASN A 294 21.77 14.56 -0.96
C ASN A 294 20.64 15.58 -1.14
N VAL A 295 19.42 15.21 -0.74
CA VAL A 295 18.25 16.08 -0.78
C VAL A 295 17.85 16.46 0.64
N ASP A 296 17.72 17.77 0.86
CA ASP A 296 17.24 18.36 2.10
C ASP A 296 15.79 17.93 2.40
N ALA A 297 15.47 17.71 3.68
CA ALA A 297 14.15 17.25 4.12
C ALA A 297 13.03 18.13 3.56
N LYS A 298 13.15 19.46 3.64
CA LYS A 298 12.10 20.36 3.14
C LYS A 298 11.80 20.12 1.66
N LYS A 299 12.81 19.86 0.83
CA LYS A 299 12.60 19.51 -0.59
C LYS A 299 11.89 18.18 -0.76
N ILE A 300 12.21 17.17 0.06
CA ILE A 300 11.52 15.86 0.04
C ILE A 300 10.02 16.06 0.28
N PHE A 301 9.65 16.85 1.30
CA PHE A 301 8.25 17.13 1.63
C PHE A 301 7.55 17.99 0.56
N ILE A 302 8.14 19.12 0.18
CA ILE A 302 7.52 20.11 -0.70
C ILE A 302 7.40 19.60 -2.15
N LEU A 303 8.33 18.76 -2.61
CA LEU A 303 8.27 18.17 -3.95
C LEU A 303 7.59 16.79 -3.97
N ASN A 304 7.00 16.36 -2.85
CA ASN A 304 6.38 15.04 -2.67
C ASN A 304 7.27 13.90 -3.17
N GLN A 305 8.55 13.93 -2.81
CA GLN A 305 9.47 12.88 -3.22
C GLN A 305 9.19 11.60 -2.43
N GLU A 306 9.17 10.49 -3.15
CA GLU A 306 8.93 9.17 -2.58
C GLU A 306 10.15 8.29 -2.85
N TRP A 307 10.41 7.37 -1.93
CA TRP A 307 11.50 6.38 -2.05
C TRP A 307 10.99 5.00 -1.68
N VAL A 308 10.33 4.89 -0.52
CA VAL A 308 9.78 3.63 0.00
C VAL A 308 8.26 3.62 0.01
N CYS A 309 7.63 2.44 -0.10
CA CYS A 309 6.19 2.27 0.15
C CYS A 309 5.88 2.34 1.65
N GLY A 310 4.86 3.10 2.04
CA GLY A 310 4.33 3.10 3.41
C GLY A 310 3.33 1.96 3.71
N CYS A 311 2.99 1.14 2.71
CA CYS A 311 1.93 0.13 2.81
C CYS A 311 2.29 -1.10 3.66
N MET A 312 3.59 -1.34 3.86
CA MET A 312 4.11 -2.40 4.71
C MET A 312 5.54 -2.08 5.10
N PHE A 313 5.87 -2.39 6.35
CA PHE A 313 7.23 -2.47 6.83
C PHE A 313 7.30 -3.58 7.88
N ILE A 314 8.44 -4.27 7.96
CA ILE A 314 8.63 -5.41 8.86
C ILE A 314 10.01 -5.32 9.54
N GLY A 315 10.05 -5.71 10.82
CA GLY A 315 11.28 -5.68 11.59
C GLY A 315 11.23 -6.60 12.81
N ARG A 316 12.41 -6.88 13.38
CA ARG A 316 12.53 -7.55 14.68
C ARG A 316 12.04 -6.61 15.79
N VAL A 317 11.35 -7.15 16.80
CA VAL A 317 10.70 -6.35 17.86
C VAL A 317 11.58 -5.27 18.50
N ASP A 318 12.83 -5.59 18.83
CA ASP A 318 13.79 -4.69 19.49
C ASP A 318 14.32 -3.58 18.58
N ARG A 319 14.32 -3.81 17.26
CA ARG A 319 14.66 -2.81 16.26
C ARG A 319 13.46 -1.97 15.89
N LEU A 320 12.31 -2.59 15.72
CA LEU A 320 11.10 -1.94 15.25
C LEU A 320 10.50 -1.02 16.33
N VAL A 321 10.58 -1.36 17.61
CA VAL A 321 10.16 -0.46 18.70
C VAL A 321 10.99 0.83 18.71
N LYS A 322 12.31 0.73 18.53
CA LYS A 322 13.23 1.89 18.44
C LYS A 322 13.01 2.69 17.17
N TRP A 323 12.68 2.01 16.07
CA TRP A 323 12.33 2.65 14.81
C TRP A 323 11.06 3.49 14.94
N ALA A 324 9.98 2.93 15.51
CA ALA A 324 8.73 3.64 15.73
C ALA A 324 8.92 4.91 16.57
N VAL A 325 9.68 4.81 17.67
CA VAL A 325 10.04 5.96 18.52
C VAL A 325 10.78 7.04 17.74
N ARG A 326 11.84 6.67 17.01
CA ARG A 326 12.62 7.62 16.20
C ARG A 326 11.76 8.27 15.12
N TYR A 327 10.88 7.50 14.51
CA TYR A 327 9.94 8.00 13.52
C TYR A 327 9.01 9.07 14.12
N MET A 328 8.38 8.78 15.27
CA MET A 328 7.47 9.73 15.93
C MET A 328 8.19 11.03 16.28
N ASN A 329 9.41 10.95 16.85
CA ASN A 329 10.23 12.13 17.15
C ASN A 329 10.59 12.92 15.88
N ALA A 330 10.93 12.24 14.78
CA ALA A 330 11.23 12.91 13.52
C ALA A 330 9.99 13.59 12.91
N THR A 331 8.81 12.98 13.02
CA THR A 331 7.55 13.61 12.61
C THR A 331 7.34 14.94 13.35
N GLU A 332 7.53 14.97 14.67
CA GLU A 332 7.42 16.19 15.47
C GLU A 332 8.46 17.25 15.09
N ASP A 333 9.72 16.85 14.84
CA ASP A 333 10.76 17.75 14.35
C ASP A 333 10.37 18.41 13.02
N TYR A 334 9.89 17.63 12.05
CA TYR A 334 9.47 18.17 10.75
C TYR A 334 8.25 19.09 10.86
N LEU A 335 7.28 18.76 11.74
CA LEU A 335 6.17 19.66 12.06
C LEU A 335 6.66 20.99 12.63
N ALA A 336 7.60 20.95 13.58
CA ALA A 336 8.20 22.15 14.17
C ALA A 336 8.94 22.99 13.12
N ARG A 337 9.57 22.35 12.13
CA ARG A 337 10.21 23.01 10.97
C ARG A 337 9.20 23.51 9.92
N GLY A 338 7.92 23.23 10.11
CA GLY A 338 6.81 23.83 9.38
C GLY A 338 6.46 23.15 8.06
N PHE A 339 6.85 21.88 7.86
CA PHE A 339 6.47 21.09 6.70
C PHE A 339 6.04 19.67 7.11
N MET A 340 5.02 19.14 6.43
CA MET A 340 4.50 17.79 6.64
C MET A 340 3.90 17.19 5.37
N ASN A 341 3.85 15.86 5.32
CA ASN A 341 3.20 15.04 4.31
C ASN A 341 2.95 13.66 4.93
N THR A 342 2.97 12.56 4.17
CA THR A 342 2.75 11.22 4.70
C THR A 342 3.99 10.62 5.37
N ASP A 343 3.84 9.40 5.90
CA ASP A 343 4.92 8.60 6.47
C ASP A 343 6.09 8.35 5.51
N GLN A 344 5.82 8.28 4.21
CA GLN A 344 6.84 8.04 3.19
C GLN A 344 7.88 9.16 3.14
N GLN A 345 7.46 10.42 3.24
CA GLN A 345 8.37 11.57 3.25
C GLN A 345 9.14 11.66 4.56
N VAL A 346 8.51 11.34 5.70
CA VAL A 346 9.18 11.29 7.01
C VAL A 346 10.30 10.25 6.97
N VAL A 347 10.01 9.02 6.53
CA VAL A 347 11.03 7.96 6.43
C VAL A 347 12.17 8.38 5.50
N TYR A 348 11.85 8.93 4.32
CA TYR A 348 12.87 9.37 3.37
C TYR A 348 13.76 10.46 3.99
N ALA A 349 13.18 11.50 4.58
CA ALA A 349 13.92 12.57 5.23
C ALA A 349 14.81 12.03 6.38
N MET A 350 14.28 11.13 7.23
CA MET A 350 15.05 10.51 8.31
C MET A 350 16.31 9.80 7.81
N VAL A 351 16.22 9.05 6.71
CA VAL A 351 17.39 8.34 6.18
C VAL A 351 18.40 9.31 5.57
N ASN A 352 17.94 10.38 4.92
CA ASN A 352 18.82 11.39 4.33
C ASN A 352 19.53 12.26 5.39
N GLU A 353 18.88 12.54 6.51
CA GLU A 353 19.48 13.27 7.63
C GLU A 353 20.29 12.34 8.58
N GLY A 354 20.48 11.07 8.20
CA GLY A 354 21.31 10.12 8.95
C GLY A 354 20.62 9.46 10.16
N ALA A 355 19.38 9.86 10.48
CA ALA A 355 18.59 9.28 11.56
C ALA A 355 18.04 7.88 11.25
N GLY A 356 18.07 7.45 9.98
CA GLY A 356 17.45 6.20 9.52
C GLY A 356 18.38 5.19 8.83
N GLN A 357 19.60 5.02 9.31
CA GLN A 357 20.56 4.03 8.77
C GLN A 357 20.10 2.56 8.87
N ASP A 358 18.98 2.30 9.56
CA ASP A 358 18.46 0.96 9.79
C ASP A 358 17.50 0.46 8.71
N VAL A 359 17.28 1.21 7.62
CA VAL A 359 16.39 0.76 6.54
C VAL A 359 17.11 -0.19 5.58
N GLN A 360 16.52 -1.36 5.35
CA GLN A 360 16.84 -2.26 4.23
C GLN A 360 15.70 -2.16 3.22
N VAL A 361 16.02 -1.88 1.97
CA VAL A 361 15.02 -1.76 0.91
C VAL A 361 14.96 -2.99 0.04
N TYR A 362 13.75 -3.32 -0.39
CA TYR A 362 13.45 -4.44 -1.26
C TYR A 362 12.94 -3.92 -2.60
N SER A 363 13.71 -4.19 -3.64
CA SER A 363 13.46 -3.78 -5.02
C SER A 363 13.70 -4.97 -5.95
N LYS A 364 12.66 -5.61 -6.53
CA LYS A 364 12.67 -6.41 -7.81
C LYS A 364 11.59 -7.51 -7.88
N PRO A 365 11.12 -7.97 -9.06
CA PRO A 365 11.14 -7.39 -10.41
C PRO A 365 9.68 -7.16 -10.92
N ALA A 366 9.54 -6.81 -12.22
CA ALA A 366 8.33 -6.39 -12.96
C ALA A 366 7.02 -7.20 -12.79
N LYS A 367 7.02 -8.31 -12.05
CA LYS A 367 5.86 -9.17 -11.81
C LYS A 367 4.81 -8.52 -10.89
N TYR A 368 5.26 -7.65 -9.98
CA TYR A 368 4.40 -6.97 -9.02
C TYR A 368 4.55 -5.46 -9.17
N GLU A 369 3.46 -4.73 -8.92
CA GLU A 369 3.53 -3.27 -8.73
C GLU A 369 4.58 -2.98 -7.65
N ALA A 370 5.52 -2.06 -7.93
CA ALA A 370 6.62 -1.75 -7.03
C ALA A 370 6.12 -1.41 -5.61
N TRP A 371 4.98 -0.72 -5.54
CA TRP A 371 4.25 -0.42 -4.31
C TRP A 371 3.99 -1.63 -3.43
N PHE A 372 3.76 -2.81 -3.98
CA PHE A 372 3.37 -3.99 -3.18
C PHE A 372 4.44 -5.06 -3.05
N HIS A 373 5.60 -4.81 -3.64
CA HIS A 373 6.62 -5.81 -3.81
C HIS A 373 7.07 -6.47 -2.49
N LEU A 374 7.24 -5.71 -1.40
CA LEU A 374 7.64 -6.28 -0.10
C LEU A 374 6.62 -7.30 0.40
N GLY A 375 5.32 -6.99 0.35
CA GLY A 375 4.28 -7.91 0.82
C GLY A 375 4.20 -9.18 0.00
N TYR A 376 4.31 -9.09 -1.33
CA TYR A 376 4.38 -10.28 -2.18
C TYR A 376 5.65 -11.12 -1.91
N SER A 377 6.79 -10.48 -1.64
CA SER A 377 8.03 -11.19 -1.28
C SER A 377 7.89 -11.96 0.03
N CYS A 378 7.28 -11.34 1.04
CA CYS A 378 7.00 -11.96 2.33
C CYS A 378 6.03 -13.15 2.18
N MET A 379 5.01 -13.02 1.32
CA MET A 379 4.08 -14.10 1.00
C MET A 379 4.77 -15.26 0.25
N GLU A 380 5.60 -14.97 -0.75
CA GLU A 380 6.35 -15.99 -1.49
C GLU A 380 7.30 -16.76 -0.58
N GLU A 381 7.96 -16.08 0.37
CA GLU A 381 8.82 -16.73 1.36
C GLU A 381 8.02 -17.64 2.31
N GLY A 382 6.84 -17.18 2.77
CA GLY A 382 5.93 -18.03 3.56
C GLY A 382 5.53 -19.31 2.83
N LYS A 383 5.20 -19.22 1.53
CA LYS A 383 4.90 -20.38 0.68
C LYS A 383 6.07 -21.36 0.60
N LYS A 384 7.30 -20.87 0.40
CA LYS A 384 8.51 -21.71 0.36
C LYS A 384 8.74 -22.45 1.68
N ARG A 385 8.55 -21.76 2.82
CA ARG A 385 8.73 -22.36 4.15
C ARG A 385 7.70 -23.44 4.45
N LYS A 386 6.44 -23.22 4.09
CA LYS A 386 5.38 -24.23 4.20
C LYS A 386 5.77 -25.51 3.44
N ASN A 387 6.21 -25.36 2.19
CA ASN A 387 6.63 -26.51 1.38
C ASN A 387 7.81 -27.27 2.01
N ARG A 388 8.82 -26.56 2.54
CA ARG A 388 9.96 -27.19 3.23
C ARG A 388 9.55 -27.98 4.47
N ARG A 389 8.58 -27.49 5.25
CA ARG A 389 8.05 -28.20 6.42
C ARG A 389 7.37 -29.50 6.01
N VAL A 390 6.49 -29.46 5.01
CA VAL A 390 5.80 -30.65 4.49
C VAL A 390 6.80 -31.69 3.97
N THR A 391 7.79 -31.29 3.19
CA THR A 391 8.83 -32.21 2.70
C THR A 391 9.61 -32.85 3.86
N LYS A 392 9.95 -32.07 4.89
CA LYS A 392 10.66 -32.58 6.07
C LYS A 392 9.83 -33.60 6.86
N GLU A 393 8.53 -33.33 7.05
CA GLU A 393 7.62 -34.26 7.73
C GLU A 393 7.46 -35.57 6.96
N ILE A 394 7.29 -35.50 5.63
CA ILE A 394 7.23 -36.70 4.79
C ILE A 394 8.54 -37.51 4.90
N SER A 395 9.70 -36.84 4.87
CA SER A 395 11.00 -37.51 5.01
C SER A 395 11.27 -38.12 6.40
N LEU A 396 10.51 -37.73 7.43
CA LEU A 396 10.60 -38.32 8.76
C LEU A 396 9.62 -39.50 8.93
N LEU A 397 8.63 -39.62 8.04
CA LEU A 397 7.63 -40.70 8.04
C LEU A 397 8.01 -41.87 7.12
N LEU A 398 8.86 -41.61 6.12
CA LEU A 398 9.48 -42.62 5.26
C LEU A 398 10.83 -43.04 5.84
#